data_AF-A0A432T114-F1
#
_entry.id   AF-A0A432T114-F1
#
_cell.length_a   1.000
_cell.length_b   1.000
_cell.length_c   1.000
_cell.angle_alpha   90.00
_cell.angle_beta   90.00
_cell.angle_gamma   90.00
#
_symmetry.space_group_name_H-M   'P 1'
#
loop_
_entity.id
_entity.type
_entity.pdbx_description
1 polymer ?
#
loop_
_entity_poly.entity_id
_entity_poly.type
_entity_poly.pdbx_seq_one_letter_code
_entity_poly.pdbx_strand_id
1 'polypeptide(L)'
;MKKSNMNLSLKIICLLLFTGVCYADRGEEVYSKVCSKCHEAYIPVDKVKKNFLEDNNTLLKLKAPTISQISYSMKKKIGDPSADADIRRMEVSAFIADYIIYPDKEKSVLPPYVEKYFDTMPSLKGKLNTEDIEAISNYVYDYDKKITDHKSIHYERFDTAYEKAKKEDKIIIIKATAPRCRYCAKMDRELLIDKEVVNALKKDFIVVSIDV
;
A
#
# COMPACT_ATOMS: atom_id res chain seq x y z
N MET A 1 6.40 -23.12 -59.35
CA MET A 1 6.68 -21.82 -58.70
C MET A 1 5.55 -21.48 -57.72
N LYS A 2 5.66 -21.86 -56.44
CA LYS A 2 4.67 -21.54 -55.39
C LYS A 2 5.08 -20.24 -54.71
N LYS A 3 4.31 -19.18 -54.92
CA LYS A 3 4.51 -17.87 -54.29
C LYS A 3 4.22 -17.97 -52.79
N SER A 4 5.09 -17.28 -52.04
CA SER A 4 5.14 -17.12 -50.60
C SER A 4 3.80 -16.78 -49.94
N ASN A 5 3.28 -17.71 -49.14
CA ASN A 5 2.24 -17.46 -48.13
C ASN A 5 2.85 -17.06 -46.77
N MET A 6 4.16 -16.83 -46.69
CA MET A 6 4.88 -16.63 -45.43
C MET A 6 4.71 -15.21 -44.85
N ASN A 7 4.18 -14.27 -45.64
CA ASN A 7 4.00 -12.87 -45.23
C ASN A 7 2.64 -12.55 -44.60
N LEU A 8 1.62 -13.42 -44.75
CA LEU A 8 0.29 -13.17 -44.18
C LEU A 8 0.20 -13.70 -42.74
N SER A 9 0.79 -14.86 -42.48
CA SER A 9 0.83 -15.48 -41.15
C SER A 9 1.66 -14.66 -40.14
N LEU A 10 2.71 -13.98 -40.61
CA LEU A 10 3.57 -13.15 -39.75
C LEU A 10 2.89 -11.83 -39.33
N LYS A 11 2.00 -11.29 -40.17
CA LYS A 11 1.22 -10.07 -39.86
C LYS A 11 0.10 -10.32 -38.85
N ILE A 12 -0.48 -11.50 -38.83
CA ILE A 12 -1.54 -11.87 -37.86
C ILE A 12 -0.94 -12.13 -36.46
N ILE A 13 0.27 -12.70 -36.40
CA ILE A 13 0.99 -12.91 -35.12
C ILE A 13 1.41 -11.58 -34.48
N CYS A 14 1.79 -10.56 -35.26
CA CYS A 14 2.08 -9.22 -34.72
C CYS A 14 0.83 -8.47 -34.23
N LEU A 15 -0.38 -8.74 -34.75
CA LEU A 15 -1.60 -8.07 -34.31
C LEU A 15 -2.14 -8.63 -32.99
N LEU A 16 -1.87 -9.91 -32.69
CA LEU A 16 -2.27 -10.57 -31.43
C LEU A 16 -1.36 -10.23 -30.24
N LEU A 17 -0.19 -9.64 -30.48
CA LEU A 17 0.75 -9.23 -29.42
C LEU A 17 0.52 -7.79 -28.92
N PHE A 18 -0.38 -7.02 -29.53
CA PHE A 18 -0.61 -5.61 -29.18
C PHE A 18 -1.75 -5.37 -28.18
N THR A 19 -2.52 -6.40 -27.81
CA THR A 19 -3.37 -6.34 -26.61
C THR A 19 -2.53 -6.68 -25.39
N GLY A 20 -1.51 -5.86 -25.11
CA GLY A 20 -0.93 -5.80 -23.79
C GLY A 20 -2.01 -5.31 -22.85
N VAL A 21 -2.69 -6.24 -22.18
CA VAL A 21 -3.69 -5.90 -21.17
C VAL A 21 -2.93 -5.27 -20.02
N CYS A 22 -2.89 -3.94 -20.00
CA CYS A 22 -2.74 -3.21 -18.75
C CYS A 22 -3.94 -3.58 -17.90
N TYR A 23 -3.85 -4.65 -17.12
CA TYR A 23 -4.83 -4.94 -16.09
C TYR A 23 -4.68 -3.83 -15.06
N ALA A 24 -5.57 -2.83 -15.15
CA ALA A 24 -5.79 -1.94 -14.01
C ALA A 24 -6.21 -2.83 -12.84
N ASP A 25 -5.57 -2.64 -11.68
CA ASP A 25 -5.96 -3.33 -10.46
C ASP A 25 -7.42 -2.96 -10.17
N ARG A 26 -8.33 -3.93 -10.22
CA ARG A 26 -9.77 -3.70 -10.04
C ARG A 26 -10.07 -3.02 -8.70
N GLY A 27 -9.33 -3.37 -7.64
CA GLY A 27 -9.51 -2.74 -6.34
C GLY A 27 -9.08 -1.27 -6.35
N GLU A 28 -8.00 -0.94 -7.05
CA GLU A 28 -7.59 0.45 -7.29
C GLU A 28 -8.62 1.24 -8.10
N GLU A 29 -9.24 0.62 -9.09
CA GLU A 29 -10.32 1.22 -9.87
C GLU A 29 -11.55 1.52 -9.02
N VAL A 30 -12.00 0.55 -8.20
CA VAL A 30 -13.12 0.74 -7.27
C VAL A 30 -12.80 1.83 -6.25
N TYR A 31 -11.58 1.83 -5.70
CA TYR A 31 -11.11 2.88 -4.81
C TYR A 31 -11.22 4.26 -5.48
N SER A 32 -10.67 4.40 -6.67
CA SER A 32 -10.64 5.66 -7.42
C SER A 32 -12.04 6.18 -7.74
N LYS A 33 -12.98 5.31 -8.12
CA LYS A 33 -14.34 5.70 -8.52
C LYS A 33 -15.29 5.94 -7.36
N VAL A 34 -15.11 5.23 -6.24
CA VAL A 34 -16.09 5.17 -5.15
C VAL A 34 -15.51 5.68 -3.84
N CYS A 35 -14.43 5.08 -3.36
CA CYS A 35 -13.91 5.31 -2.00
C CYS A 35 -13.17 6.66 -1.87
N SER A 36 -12.47 7.08 -2.94
CA SER A 36 -11.67 8.32 -3.00
C SER A 36 -12.47 9.59 -2.78
N LYS A 37 -13.81 9.52 -2.92
CA LYS A 37 -14.74 10.64 -2.66
C LYS A 37 -14.69 11.12 -1.21
N CYS A 38 -14.31 10.24 -0.29
CA CYS A 38 -14.20 10.53 1.14
C CYS A 38 -12.82 10.21 1.71
N HIS A 39 -12.22 9.09 1.27
CA HIS A 39 -10.97 8.60 1.81
C HIS A 39 -9.79 9.10 0.98
N GLU A 40 -8.92 9.87 1.61
CA GLU A 40 -7.60 10.15 1.05
C GLU A 40 -6.76 8.88 1.04
N ALA A 41 -5.94 8.70 0.02
CA ALA A 41 -5.20 7.46 -0.16
C ALA A 41 -4.07 7.37 0.88
N TYR A 42 -3.18 8.37 0.85
CA TYR A 42 -2.01 8.45 1.70
C TYR A 42 -1.71 9.89 2.12
N ILE A 43 -1.46 10.08 3.41
CA ILE A 43 -0.91 11.30 4.00
C ILE A 43 0.22 10.87 4.94
N PRO A 44 1.38 11.58 4.95
CA PRO A 44 2.46 11.31 5.89
C PRO A 44 2.00 11.24 7.35
N VAL A 45 2.51 10.25 8.08
CA VAL A 45 2.06 9.90 9.43
C VAL A 45 2.27 11.04 10.42
N ASP A 46 3.37 11.77 10.30
CA ASP A 46 3.68 12.99 11.06
C ASP A 46 2.61 14.07 10.84
N LYS A 47 2.22 14.32 9.59
CA LYS A 47 1.18 15.30 9.24
C LYS A 47 -0.19 14.87 9.76
N VAL A 48 -0.49 13.58 9.70
CA VAL A 48 -1.71 12.99 10.27
C VAL A 48 -1.74 13.14 11.80
N LYS A 49 -0.63 12.85 12.48
CA LYS A 49 -0.52 13.01 13.95
C LYS A 49 -0.74 14.45 14.35
N LYS A 50 -0.02 15.39 13.71
CA LYS A 50 -0.19 16.82 13.94
C LYS A 50 -1.66 17.24 13.77
N ASN A 51 -2.28 16.82 12.66
CA ASN A 51 -3.67 17.14 12.39
C ASN A 51 -4.62 16.74 13.53
N PHE A 52 -4.50 15.52 14.08
CA PHE A 52 -5.46 15.02 15.06
C PHE A 52 -5.10 15.31 16.53
N LEU A 53 -3.80 15.38 16.85
CA LEU A 53 -3.30 15.57 18.22
C LEU A 53 -3.09 17.05 18.56
N GLU A 54 -2.73 17.88 17.59
CA GLU A 54 -2.41 19.30 17.82
C GLU A 54 -3.52 20.20 17.24
N ASP A 55 -3.92 19.95 16.00
CA ASP A 55 -4.76 20.89 15.24
C ASP A 55 -6.26 20.54 15.25
N ASN A 56 -6.71 19.55 16.03
CA ASN A 56 -8.11 19.12 16.14
C ASN A 56 -8.83 18.93 14.77
N ASN A 57 -8.15 18.31 13.82
CA ASN A 57 -8.58 18.10 12.44
C ASN A 57 -8.79 19.37 11.60
N THR A 58 -8.27 20.54 12.02
CA THR A 58 -8.41 21.79 11.27
C THR A 58 -7.38 21.94 10.14
N LEU A 59 -6.23 21.28 10.25
CA LEU A 59 -5.14 21.33 9.26
C LEU A 59 -5.50 20.61 7.96
N LEU A 60 -6.00 19.38 8.05
CA LEU A 60 -6.32 18.53 6.90
C LEU A 60 -7.82 18.47 6.61
N LYS A 61 -8.68 18.79 7.59
CA LYS A 61 -10.15 18.77 7.46
C LYS A 61 -10.66 17.44 6.91
N LEU A 62 -10.06 16.33 7.37
CA LEU A 62 -10.41 15.00 6.90
C LEU A 62 -11.84 14.67 7.29
N LYS A 63 -12.62 14.16 6.33
CA LYS A 63 -13.99 13.69 6.56
C LYS A 63 -14.05 12.19 6.81
N ALA A 64 -12.98 11.48 6.48
CA ALA A 64 -12.81 10.06 6.69
C ALA A 64 -11.32 9.74 6.93
N PRO A 65 -10.98 8.62 7.57
CA PRO A 65 -9.59 8.18 7.72
C PRO A 65 -8.95 7.91 6.35
N THR A 66 -7.63 8.05 6.24
CA THR A 66 -6.95 7.64 5.00
C THR A 66 -6.98 6.12 4.85
N ILE A 67 -6.94 5.61 3.61
CA ILE A 67 -6.87 4.15 3.38
C ILE A 67 -5.60 3.55 4.02
N SER A 68 -4.48 4.26 3.96
CA SER A 68 -3.25 3.88 4.67
C SER A 68 -3.42 3.75 6.19
N GLN A 69 -4.18 4.64 6.84
CA GLN A 69 -4.49 4.52 8.27
C GLN A 69 -5.36 3.30 8.56
N ILE A 70 -6.37 3.05 7.72
CA ILE A 70 -7.28 1.90 7.84
C ILE A 70 -6.49 0.59 7.70
N SER A 71 -5.76 0.44 6.60
CA SER A 71 -4.91 -0.71 6.26
C SER A 71 -3.98 -1.09 7.42
N TYR A 72 -3.24 -0.10 7.95
CA TYR A 72 -2.34 -0.31 9.07
C TYR A 72 -3.06 -0.68 10.37
N SER A 73 -4.18 -0.02 10.67
CA SER A 73 -4.90 -0.23 11.94
C SER A 73 -5.60 -1.58 11.99
N MET A 74 -6.19 -2.02 10.87
CA MET A 74 -6.85 -3.32 10.75
C MET A 74 -5.89 -4.47 11.00
N LYS A 75 -4.71 -4.47 10.36
CA LYS A 75 -3.67 -5.52 10.54
C LYS A 75 -3.15 -5.66 11.97
N LYS A 76 -3.40 -4.66 12.82
CA LYS A 76 -2.99 -4.66 14.24
C LYS A 76 -4.09 -5.06 15.19
N LYS A 77 -5.35 -4.94 14.79
CA LYS A 77 -6.51 -5.16 15.66
C LYS A 77 -7.31 -6.42 15.29
N ILE A 78 -7.19 -6.90 14.07
CA ILE A 78 -7.97 -8.02 13.55
C ILE A 78 -7.06 -9.22 13.30
N GLY A 79 -7.54 -10.38 13.73
CA GLY A 79 -6.85 -11.66 13.59
C GLY A 79 -5.74 -11.88 14.62
N ASP A 80 -5.19 -13.09 14.61
CA ASP A 80 -4.05 -13.45 15.45
C ASP A 80 -2.73 -13.05 14.74
N PRO A 81 -1.90 -12.17 15.34
CA PRO A 81 -0.59 -11.81 14.78
C PRO A 81 0.37 -13.00 14.60
N SER A 82 0.14 -14.11 15.32
CA SER A 82 0.91 -15.35 15.26
C SER A 82 0.35 -16.39 14.29
N ALA A 83 -0.88 -16.18 13.78
CA ALA A 83 -1.45 -17.04 12.75
C ALA A 83 -0.75 -16.85 11.40
N ASP A 84 -1.05 -17.81 10.50
CA ASP A 84 -0.60 -17.78 9.13
C ASP A 84 -1.01 -16.46 8.42
N ALA A 85 -0.12 -15.95 7.57
CA ALA A 85 -0.31 -14.66 6.92
C ALA A 85 -1.53 -14.65 5.98
N ASP A 86 -1.85 -15.77 5.34
CA ASP A 86 -3.00 -15.90 4.44
C ASP A 86 -4.29 -15.98 5.24
N ILE A 87 -4.30 -16.68 6.38
CA ILE A 87 -5.45 -16.71 7.29
C ILE A 87 -5.76 -15.30 7.78
N ARG A 88 -4.76 -14.57 8.28
CA ARG A 88 -4.94 -13.19 8.73
C ARG A 88 -5.42 -12.28 7.61
N ARG A 89 -4.94 -12.47 6.39
CA ARG A 89 -5.42 -11.72 5.21
C ARG A 89 -6.90 -11.99 4.96
N MET A 90 -7.34 -13.24 5.01
CA MET A 90 -8.76 -13.58 4.85
C MET A 90 -9.63 -12.93 5.92
N GLU A 91 -9.22 -12.97 7.19
CA GLU A 91 -9.96 -12.35 8.30
C GLU A 91 -10.11 -10.84 8.13
N VAL A 92 -9.02 -10.14 7.79
CA VAL A 92 -9.07 -8.69 7.57
C VAL A 92 -9.89 -8.33 6.33
N SER A 93 -9.73 -9.06 5.22
CA SER A 93 -10.52 -8.82 4.01
C SER A 93 -12.02 -9.08 4.25
N ALA A 94 -12.37 -10.12 5.01
CA ALA A 94 -13.75 -10.39 5.40
C ALA A 94 -14.33 -9.28 6.30
N PHE A 95 -13.54 -8.75 7.23
CA PHE A 95 -13.93 -7.60 8.03
C PHE A 95 -14.19 -6.36 7.16
N ILE A 96 -13.32 -6.06 6.20
CA ILE A 96 -13.50 -4.92 5.29
C ILE A 96 -14.79 -5.09 4.48
N ALA A 97 -15.01 -6.29 3.92
CA ALA A 97 -16.21 -6.60 3.16
C ALA A 97 -17.49 -6.43 3.99
N ASP A 98 -17.51 -6.92 5.24
CA ASP A 98 -18.64 -6.70 6.17
C ASP A 98 -18.85 -5.22 6.45
N TYR A 99 -17.79 -4.48 6.79
CA TYR A 99 -17.87 -3.07 7.15
C TYR A 99 -18.32 -2.18 5.99
N ILE A 100 -18.01 -2.54 4.74
CA ILE A 100 -18.49 -1.84 3.54
C ILE A 100 -20.02 -1.91 3.43
N ILE A 101 -20.61 -3.03 3.84
CA ILE A 101 -22.05 -3.29 3.71
C ILE A 101 -22.79 -2.88 4.99
N TYR A 102 -22.21 -3.13 6.15
CA TYR A 102 -22.79 -2.91 7.47
C TYR A 102 -21.82 -2.10 8.36
N PRO A 103 -21.52 -0.85 7.99
CA PRO A 103 -20.62 -0.01 8.76
C PRO A 103 -21.20 0.29 10.14
N ASP A 104 -20.35 0.16 11.15
CA ASP A 104 -20.71 0.45 12.53
C ASP A 104 -19.50 1.08 13.23
N LYS A 105 -19.72 2.25 13.85
CA LYS A 105 -18.66 2.98 14.53
C LYS A 105 -18.09 2.20 15.72
N GLU A 106 -18.91 1.39 16.39
CA GLU A 106 -18.45 0.54 17.50
C GLU A 106 -17.47 -0.55 17.04
N LYS A 107 -17.46 -0.89 15.74
CA LYS A 107 -16.49 -1.81 15.12
C LYS A 107 -15.21 -1.10 14.65
N SER A 108 -15.04 0.19 14.94
CA SER A 108 -13.90 0.99 14.44
C SER A 108 -12.55 0.39 14.83
N VAL A 109 -11.70 0.20 13.82
CA VAL A 109 -10.31 -0.22 14.03
C VAL A 109 -9.37 0.95 14.33
N LEU A 110 -9.85 2.19 14.30
CA LEU A 110 -8.99 3.36 14.48
C LEU A 110 -8.64 3.57 15.96
N PRO A 111 -7.57 4.31 16.27
CA PRO A 111 -7.34 4.80 17.62
C PRO A 111 -8.43 5.80 18.04
N PRO A 112 -8.87 5.81 19.32
CA PRO A 112 -9.95 6.70 19.78
C PRO A 112 -9.70 8.19 19.52
N TYR A 113 -8.43 8.62 19.62
CA TYR A 113 -8.04 10.01 19.36
C TYR A 113 -8.20 10.41 17.87
N VAL A 114 -8.34 9.46 16.95
CA VAL A 114 -8.63 9.70 15.53
C VAL A 114 -10.13 9.50 15.25
N GLU A 115 -10.70 8.41 15.76
CA GLU A 115 -12.08 8.01 15.50
C GLU A 115 -13.11 9.07 15.91
N LYS A 116 -12.85 9.81 17.00
CA LYS A 116 -13.75 10.86 17.50
C LYS A 116 -14.09 11.94 16.48
N TYR A 117 -13.28 12.11 15.43
CA TYR A 117 -13.48 13.12 14.39
C TYR A 117 -14.35 12.65 13.21
N PHE A 118 -14.76 11.38 13.18
CA PHE A 118 -15.48 10.81 12.05
C PHE A 118 -16.86 10.28 12.45
N ASP A 119 -17.81 10.45 11.54
CA ASP A 119 -19.11 9.82 11.61
C ASP A 119 -19.05 8.38 11.08
N THR A 120 -20.11 7.61 11.31
CA THR A 120 -20.25 6.27 10.73
C THR A 120 -20.22 6.35 9.21
N MET A 121 -19.44 5.47 8.58
CA MET A 121 -19.36 5.39 7.12
C MET A 121 -20.75 5.09 6.52
N PRO A 122 -21.14 5.72 5.40
CA PRO A 122 -22.36 5.33 4.70
C PRO A 122 -22.27 3.91 4.15
N SER A 123 -23.33 3.11 4.32
CA SER A 123 -23.40 1.77 3.72
C SER A 123 -23.32 1.83 2.19
N LEU A 124 -22.56 0.89 1.62
CA LEU A 124 -22.48 0.65 0.18
C LEU A 124 -23.27 -0.60 -0.24
N LYS A 125 -24.16 -1.12 0.62
CA LYS A 125 -25.04 -2.25 0.27
C LYS A 125 -25.81 -1.96 -1.02
N GLY A 126 -25.66 -2.86 -2.00
CA GLY A 126 -26.29 -2.74 -3.32
C GLY A 126 -25.64 -1.72 -4.27
N LYS A 127 -24.58 -1.00 -3.85
CA LYS A 127 -23.82 -0.07 -4.70
C LYS A 127 -22.60 -0.72 -5.34
N LEU A 128 -22.10 -1.80 -4.76
CA LEU A 128 -20.99 -2.62 -5.26
C LEU A 128 -21.44 -4.07 -5.39
N ASN A 129 -20.96 -4.77 -6.41
CA ASN A 129 -21.12 -6.22 -6.52
C ASN A 129 -20.08 -6.95 -5.64
N THR A 130 -20.23 -8.26 -5.50
CA THR A 130 -19.36 -9.09 -4.66
C THR A 130 -17.90 -9.02 -5.10
N GLU A 131 -17.65 -9.04 -6.41
CA GLU A 131 -16.31 -8.99 -6.97
C GLU A 131 -15.61 -7.65 -6.69
N ASP A 132 -16.35 -6.54 -6.74
CA ASP A 132 -15.85 -5.21 -6.38
C ASP A 132 -15.54 -5.11 -4.89
N ILE A 133 -16.38 -5.68 -4.03
CA ILE A 133 -16.18 -5.71 -2.58
C ILE A 133 -14.94 -6.54 -2.24
N GLU A 134 -14.76 -7.69 -2.87
CA GLU A 134 -13.58 -8.53 -2.67
C GLU A 134 -12.31 -7.81 -3.15
N ALA A 135 -12.35 -7.23 -4.35
CA ALA A 135 -11.21 -6.52 -4.93
C ALA A 135 -10.79 -5.30 -4.08
N ILE A 136 -11.74 -4.47 -3.66
CA ILE A 136 -11.43 -3.31 -2.80
C ILE A 136 -10.94 -3.74 -1.41
N SER A 137 -11.46 -4.83 -0.85
CA SER A 137 -11.02 -5.35 0.46
C SER A 137 -9.56 -5.76 0.42
N ASN A 138 -9.17 -6.48 -0.63
CA ASN A 138 -7.78 -6.86 -0.89
C ASN A 138 -6.87 -5.65 -1.13
N TYR A 139 -7.33 -4.69 -1.94
CA TYR A 139 -6.58 -3.46 -2.21
C TYR A 139 -6.33 -2.64 -0.93
N VAL A 140 -7.35 -2.46 -0.09
CA VAL A 140 -7.23 -1.76 1.20
C VAL A 140 -6.31 -2.52 2.13
N TYR A 141 -6.41 -3.85 2.20
CA TYR A 141 -5.48 -4.66 2.99
C TYR A 141 -4.02 -4.41 2.55
N ASP A 142 -3.70 -4.42 1.26
CA ASP A 142 -2.32 -4.31 0.77
C ASP A 142 -1.79 -2.87 0.69
N TYR A 143 -2.63 -1.86 0.95
CA TYR A 143 -2.31 -0.46 0.67
C TYR A 143 -1.11 0.11 1.44
N ASP A 144 -0.96 -0.17 2.74
CA ASP A 144 0.17 0.35 3.53
C ASP A 144 1.52 -0.18 3.01
N LYS A 145 1.56 -1.43 2.57
CA LYS A 145 2.72 -2.06 1.92
C LYS A 145 2.98 -1.46 0.53
N LYS A 146 1.94 -1.26 -0.28
CA LYS A 146 2.05 -0.59 -1.59
C LYS A 146 2.73 0.78 -1.46
N ILE A 147 2.39 1.54 -0.41
CA ILE A 147 3.03 2.83 -0.13
C ILE A 147 4.51 2.70 0.23
N THR A 148 4.86 1.77 1.13
CA THR A 148 6.28 1.57 1.50
C THR A 148 7.08 1.12 0.27
N ASP A 149 6.55 0.23 -0.55
CA ASP A 149 7.27 -0.32 -1.71
C ASP A 149 7.51 0.74 -2.80
N HIS A 150 6.58 1.68 -2.99
CA HIS A 150 6.72 2.75 -4.00
C HIS A 150 7.50 3.98 -3.53
N LYS A 151 7.46 4.31 -2.23
CA LYS A 151 8.08 5.54 -1.70
C LYS A 151 9.39 5.30 -0.95
N SER A 152 9.63 4.08 -0.48
CA SER A 152 10.84 3.77 0.29
C SER A 152 12.08 3.79 -0.59
N ILE A 153 13.24 3.80 0.06
CA ILE A 153 14.50 3.36 -0.54
C ILE A 153 14.35 1.94 -1.11
N HIS A 154 14.96 1.71 -2.28
CA HIS A 154 15.11 0.37 -2.84
C HIS A 154 16.25 -0.34 -2.12
N TYR A 155 16.01 -1.59 -1.70
CA TYR A 155 16.99 -2.40 -1.03
C TYR A 155 17.65 -3.36 -2.01
N GLU A 156 18.96 -3.29 -2.11
CA GLU A 156 19.75 -4.21 -2.93
C GLU A 156 20.13 -5.46 -2.14
N ARG A 157 20.35 -6.58 -2.83
CA ARG A 157 21.05 -7.73 -2.24
C ARG A 157 22.52 -7.36 -2.05
N PHE A 158 23.17 -7.93 -1.03
CA PHE A 158 24.55 -7.52 -0.67
C PHE A 158 25.57 -7.72 -1.80
N ASP A 159 25.48 -8.83 -2.54
CA ASP A 159 26.30 -9.12 -3.72
C ASP A 159 26.16 -8.03 -4.79
N THR A 160 24.92 -7.66 -5.09
CA THR A 160 24.58 -6.62 -6.07
C THR A 160 24.98 -5.23 -5.59
N ALA A 161 24.79 -4.96 -4.30
CA ALA A 161 25.18 -3.71 -3.66
C ALA A 161 26.69 -3.50 -3.68
N TYR A 162 27.48 -4.56 -3.50
CA TYR A 162 28.93 -4.50 -3.54
C TYR A 162 29.46 -4.07 -4.91
N GLU A 163 28.96 -4.69 -5.99
CA GLU A 163 29.36 -4.31 -7.35
C GLU A 163 28.88 -2.89 -7.71
N LYS A 164 27.67 -2.50 -7.31
CA LYS A 164 27.14 -1.14 -7.50
C LYS A 164 27.95 -0.09 -6.74
N ALA A 165 28.27 -0.35 -5.48
CA ALA A 165 29.04 0.56 -4.63
C ALA A 165 30.43 0.85 -5.22
N LYS A 166 31.12 -0.17 -5.73
CA LYS A 166 32.41 0.00 -6.41
C LYS A 166 32.30 0.79 -7.71
N LYS A 167 31.22 0.58 -8.47
CA LYS A 167 31.00 1.27 -9.76
C LYS A 167 30.59 2.73 -9.58
N GLU A 168 29.76 3.01 -8.58
CA GLU A 168 29.17 4.33 -8.33
C GLU A 168 29.97 5.17 -7.31
N ASP A 169 31.05 4.63 -6.74
CA ASP A 169 31.84 5.22 -5.66
C ASP A 169 30.96 5.63 -4.45
N LYS A 170 30.11 4.69 -4.01
CA LYS A 170 29.16 4.88 -2.91
C LYS A 170 29.46 3.96 -1.74
N ILE A 171 29.03 4.36 -0.55
CA ILE A 171 29.16 3.57 0.68
C ILE A 171 27.99 2.58 0.78
N ILE A 172 28.25 1.34 1.18
CA ILE A 172 27.16 0.42 1.51
C ILE A 172 26.70 0.70 2.94
N ILE A 173 25.40 0.95 3.12
CA ILE A 173 24.78 1.03 4.44
C ILE A 173 23.85 -0.16 4.66
N ILE A 174 24.04 -0.83 5.79
CA ILE A 174 23.26 -2.00 6.19
C ILE A 174 22.16 -1.56 7.14
N LYS A 175 20.92 -1.75 6.73
CA LYS A 175 19.75 -1.74 7.61
C LYS A 175 19.55 -3.16 8.16
N ALA A 176 20.05 -3.40 9.37
CA ALA A 176 19.67 -4.61 10.12
C ALA A 176 18.20 -4.47 10.57
N THR A 177 17.40 -5.49 10.30
CA THR A 177 15.97 -5.55 10.63
C THR A 177 15.62 -6.92 11.20
N ALA A 178 14.45 -7.04 11.83
CA ALA A 178 13.88 -8.34 12.21
C ALA A 178 12.38 -8.36 11.82
N PRO A 179 11.74 -9.53 11.60
CA PRO A 179 10.38 -9.58 11.05
C PRO A 179 9.34 -8.92 11.96
N ARG A 180 9.60 -8.91 13.28
CA ARG A 180 8.72 -8.29 14.30
C ARG A 180 9.29 -7.01 14.92
N CYS A 181 10.29 -6.40 14.28
CA CYS A 181 10.90 -5.17 14.77
C CYS A 181 9.95 -3.97 14.62
N ARG A 182 9.30 -3.58 15.72
CA ARG A 182 8.37 -2.42 15.75
C ARG A 182 9.05 -1.12 15.30
N TYR A 183 10.31 -0.90 15.68
CA TYR A 183 11.05 0.31 15.35
C TYR A 183 11.47 0.35 13.89
N CYS A 184 11.85 -0.79 13.31
CA CYS A 184 12.19 -0.93 11.89
C CYS A 184 10.98 -0.59 11.03
N ALA A 185 9.82 -1.18 11.37
CA ALA A 185 8.56 -0.89 10.68
C ALA A 185 8.12 0.57 10.84
N LYS A 186 8.41 1.21 11.99
CA LYS A 186 8.16 2.65 12.19
C LYS A 186 9.09 3.50 11.32
N MET A 187 10.38 3.17 11.28
CA MET A 187 11.38 3.85 10.46
C MET A 187 11.02 3.78 8.98
N ASP A 188 10.60 2.63 8.47
CA ASP A 188 10.14 2.47 7.08
C ASP A 188 8.97 3.39 6.75
N ARG A 189 7.97 3.50 7.65
CA ARG A 189 6.75 4.27 7.40
C ARG A 189 6.83 5.76 7.72
N GLU A 190 7.83 6.20 8.47
CA GLU A 190 7.91 7.59 8.92
C GLU A 190 9.17 8.29 8.39
N LEU A 191 10.30 7.59 8.28
CA LEU A 191 11.58 8.18 7.89
C LEU A 191 12.00 7.79 6.47
N LEU A 192 11.96 6.51 6.12
CA LEU A 192 12.51 6.03 4.85
C LEU A 192 11.61 6.24 3.63
N ILE A 193 10.46 6.90 3.82
CA ILE A 193 9.58 7.38 2.75
C ILE A 193 9.59 8.90 2.61
N ASP A 194 10.27 9.60 3.52
CA ASP A 194 10.47 11.04 3.41
C ASP A 194 11.42 11.33 2.24
N LYS A 195 11.05 12.28 1.38
CA LYS A 195 11.80 12.53 0.14
C LYS A 195 13.20 13.06 0.40
N GLU A 196 13.37 13.91 1.42
CA GLU A 196 14.66 14.49 1.75
C GLU A 196 15.59 13.41 2.30
N VAL A 197 15.09 12.58 3.21
CA VAL A 197 15.83 11.43 3.76
C VAL A 197 16.19 10.43 2.66
N VAL A 198 15.23 10.04 1.81
CA VAL A 198 15.47 9.11 0.70
C VAL A 198 16.52 9.65 -0.26
N ASN A 199 16.45 10.94 -0.60
CA ASN A 199 17.42 11.57 -1.49
C ASN A 199 18.81 11.67 -0.86
N ALA A 200 18.88 12.03 0.42
CA ALA A 200 20.15 12.05 1.17
C ALA A 200 20.79 10.67 1.21
N LEU A 201 20.01 9.62 1.46
CA LEU A 201 20.51 8.24 1.44
C LEU A 201 20.97 7.81 0.05
N LYS A 202 20.19 8.07 -1.00
CA LYS A 202 20.54 7.68 -2.38
C LYS A 202 21.77 8.37 -2.94
N LYS A 203 22.08 9.56 -2.42
CA LYS A 203 23.22 10.37 -2.85
C LYS A 203 24.54 9.66 -2.57
N ASP A 204 24.75 9.25 -1.32
CA ASP A 204 26.05 8.77 -0.84
C ASP A 204 26.06 7.26 -0.56
N PHE A 205 24.89 6.60 -0.56
CA PHE A 205 24.77 5.20 -0.14
C PHE A 205 24.06 4.27 -1.14
N ILE A 206 24.49 3.01 -1.14
CA ILE A 206 23.72 1.85 -1.60
C ILE A 206 23.16 1.14 -0.36
N VAL A 207 21.83 1.06 -0.25
CA VAL A 207 21.20 0.53 0.97
C VAL A 207 20.86 -0.95 0.82
N VAL A 208 21.25 -1.74 1.83
CA VAL A 208 20.97 -3.18 1.93
C VAL A 208 20.12 -3.41 3.17
N SER A 209 19.05 -4.21 3.04
CA SER A 209 18.29 -4.68 4.21
C SER A 209 18.69 -6.11 4.52
N ILE A 210 19.08 -6.37 5.78
CA ILE A 210 19.43 -7.71 6.27
C ILE A 210 18.51 -8.05 7.43
N ASP A 211 17.82 -9.18 7.32
CA ASP A 211 17.02 -9.75 8.39
C ASP A 211 17.93 -10.52 9.37
N VAL A 212 17.89 -10.18 10.66
CA VAL A 212 18.73 -10.72 11.73
C VAL A 212 17.94 -11.39 12.85
#